data_AF-A0A535NUY1-F1
#
_entry.id   AF-A0A535NUY1-F1
#
_cell.length_a   1.000
_cell.length_b   1.000
_cell.length_c   1.000
_cell.angle_alpha   90.00
_cell.angle_beta   90.00
_cell.angle_gamma   90.00
#
_symmetry.space_group_name_H-M   'P 1'
#
loop_
_entity.id
_entity.type
_entity.pdbx_description
1 polymer ?
#
loop_
_entity_poly.entity_id
_entity_poly.type
_entity_poly.pdbx_seq_one_letter_code
_entity_poly.pdbx_strand_id
1 'polypeptide(L)' 'MSEVRVNPGDSFELALKKFNRKVQQDGVLSEARRRAHYESPQARRKRKAAAQRRKMRRTTRQP' A
#
# COMPACT_ATOMS: atom_id res chain seq x y z
N MET A 1 -5.67 -7.64 -6.90
CA MET A 1 -4.77 -7.65 -8.07
C MET A 1 -5.02 -6.34 -8.80
N SER A 2 -4.01 -5.50 -8.90
CA SER A 2 -4.16 -4.13 -9.39
C SER A 2 -4.16 -4.10 -10.92
N GLU A 3 -5.33 -4.17 -11.55
CA GLU A 3 -5.51 -4.02 -13.01
C GLU A 3 -5.89 -2.57 -13.38
N VAL A 4 -5.32 -2.03 -14.46
CA VAL A 4 -5.70 -0.75 -15.07
C VAL A 4 -5.92 -0.99 -16.56
N ARG A 5 -7.14 -0.72 -17.05
CA ARG A 5 -7.48 -0.78 -18.47
C ARG A 5 -7.17 0.57 -19.11
N VAL A 6 -6.51 0.55 -20.26
CA VAL A 6 -6.11 1.74 -21.03
C VAL A 6 -6.97 1.79 -22.28
N ASN A 7 -7.59 2.93 -22.55
CA ASN A 7 -8.43 3.13 -23.74
C ASN A 7 -7.61 3.76 -24.89
N PRO A 8 -8.07 3.62 -26.15
CA PRO A 8 -7.43 4.30 -27.27
C PRO A 8 -7.52 5.83 -27.08
N GLY A 9 -6.36 6.49 -26.97
CA GLY A 9 -6.25 7.94 -26.71
C GLY A 9 -5.75 8.31 -25.30
N ASP A 10 -5.64 7.34 -24.38
CA ASP A 10 -4.99 7.57 -23.09
C ASP A 10 -3.46 7.70 -23.24
N SER A 11 -2.87 8.70 -22.59
CA SER A 11 -1.42 8.78 -22.47
C SER A 11 -0.88 7.67 -21.57
N PHE A 12 0.14 6.96 -22.05
CA PHE A 12 0.82 5.88 -21.34
C PHE A 12 1.29 6.31 -19.94
N GLU A 13 1.83 7.52 -19.79
CA GLU A 13 2.31 8.03 -18.51
C GLU A 13 1.19 8.15 -17.47
N LEU A 14 0.00 8.52 -17.93
CA LEU A 14 -1.20 8.67 -17.10
C LEU A 14 -1.70 7.30 -16.65
N ALA A 15 -1.70 6.30 -17.53
CA ALA A 15 -1.99 4.92 -17.21
C ALA A 15 -0.99 4.34 -16.19
N LEU A 16 0.31 4.58 -16.39
CA LEU A 16 1.37 4.14 -15.47
C LEU A 16 1.23 4.80 -14.09
N LYS A 17 0.91 6.10 -14.03
CA LYS A 17 0.66 6.81 -12.77
C LYS A 17 -0.56 6.25 -12.03
N LYS A 18 -1.64 5.94 -12.75
CA LYS A 18 -2.84 5.29 -12.18
C LYS A 18 -2.50 3.89 -11.65
N PHE A 19 -1.74 3.11 -12.40
CA PHE A 19 -1.29 1.77 -12.00
C PHE A 19 -0.42 1.83 -10.74
N ASN A 20 0.59 2.70 -10.70
CA ASN A 20 1.45 2.86 -9.53
C ASN A 20 0.66 3.26 -8.27
N ARG A 21 -0.32 4.16 -8.42
CA ARG A 21 -1.23 4.52 -7.32
C ARG A 21 -2.04 3.30 -6.85
N LYS A 22 -2.58 2.51 -7.77
CA LYS A 22 -3.36 1.32 -7.45
C LYS A 22 -2.52 0.24 -6.76
N VAL A 23 -1.29 -0.01 -7.23
CA VAL A 23 -0.33 -0.91 -6.59
C VAL A 23 0.02 -0.46 -5.16
N GLN A 24 0.21 0.85 -4.95
CA GLN A 24 0.47 1.40 -3.63
C GLN A 24 -0.74 1.27 -2.70
N GLN A 25 -1.96 1.49 -3.22
CA GLN A 25 -3.19 1.39 -2.46
C GLN A 25 -3.52 -0.05 -2.07
N ASP A 26 -3.35 -1.01 -3.00
CA ASP A 26 -3.51 -2.44 -2.74
C ASP A 26 -2.45 -2.96 -1.75
N GLY A 27 -1.32 -2.25 -1.60
CA GLY A 27 -0.29 -2.58 -0.62
C GLY A 27 0.48 -3.87 -0.91
N VAL A 28 0.38 -4.40 -2.13
CA VAL A 28 0.92 -5.70 -2.55
C VAL A 28 2.42 -5.81 -2.26
N LEU A 29 3.20 -4.76 -2.52
CA LEU A 29 4.64 -4.74 -2.26
C LEU A 29 4.98 -4.75 -0.75
N SER A 30 4.15 -4.12 0.07
CA SER A 30 4.31 -4.14 1.52
C SER A 30 3.94 -5.49 2.11
N GLU A 31 2.93 -6.16 1.53
CA GLU A 31 2.57 -7.52 1.88
C GLU A 31 3.63 -8.54 1.47
N ALA A 32 4.16 -8.45 0.24
CA ALA A 32 5.23 -9.32 -0.24
C ALA A 32 6.46 -9.26 0.69
N ARG A 33 6.92 -8.05 1.04
CA ARG A 33 8.01 -7.86 2.02
C ARG A 33 7.69 -8.42 3.40
N ARG A 34 6.43 -8.32 3.84
CA ARG A 34 5.99 -8.87 5.13
C ARG A 34 6.02 -10.41 5.15
N ARG A 35 5.68 -11.04 4.02
CA ARG A 35 5.59 -12.50 3.87
C ARG A 35 6.92 -13.15 3.47
N ALA A 36 7.94 -12.36 3.11
CA ALA A 36 9.26 -12.85 2.71
C ALA A 36 9.93 -13.71 3.80
N HIS A 37 9.67 -13.42 5.08
CA HIS A 37 10.20 -14.18 6.21
C HIS A 37 9.10 -14.44 7.24
N TYR A 38 9.25 -15.52 8.00
CA TYR A 38 8.38 -15.78 9.15
C TYR A 38 8.51 -14.66 10.18
N GLU A 39 7.37 -14.27 10.73
CA GLU A 39 7.30 -13.34 11.85
C GLU A 39 6.58 -13.99 13.02
N SER A 40 7.19 -13.92 14.21
CA SER A 40 6.55 -14.39 15.43
C SER A 40 5.23 -13.68 15.72
N PRO A 41 4.27 -14.33 16.41
CA PRO A 41 2.98 -13.71 16.74
C PRO A 41 3.12 -12.38 17.47
N GLN A 42 4.15 -12.25 18.31
CA GLN A 42 4.44 -11.05 19.10
C GLN A 42 4.92 -9.89 18.21
N ALA A 43 5.86 -10.15 17.30
CA ALA A 43 6.30 -9.15 16.33
C ALA A 43 5.13 -8.70 15.44
N ARG A 44 4.24 -9.63 15.06
CA ARG A 44 3.03 -9.32 14.28
C ARG A 44 2.11 -8.34 14.98
N ARG A 45 1.88 -8.54 16.29
CA ARG A 45 1.09 -7.63 17.13
C ARG A 45 1.76 -6.27 17.25
N LYS A 46 3.07 -6.22 17.53
CA LYS A 46 3.85 -4.97 17.62
C LYS A 46 3.78 -4.15 16.33
N ARG A 47 3.98 -4.79 15.17
CA ARG A 47 3.90 -4.12 13.87
C ARG A 47 2.50 -3.57 13.58
N LYS A 48 1.44 -4.34 13.86
CA LYS A 48 0.06 -3.89 13.68
C LYS A 48 -0.24 -2.66 14.56
N ALA A 49 0.17 -2.68 15.82
CA ALA A 49 0.00 -1.55 16.73
C ALA A 49 0.76 -0.30 16.25
N ALA A 50 2.02 -0.46 15.81
CA ALA A 50 2.81 0.64 15.27
C ALA A 50 2.19 1.25 14.00
N ALA A 51 1.67 0.41 13.09
CA ALA A 51 0.98 0.86 11.89
C ALA A 51 -0.29 1.67 12.21
N GLN A 52 -1.10 1.21 13.17
CA GLN A 52 -2.29 1.94 13.62
C GLN A 52 -1.94 3.28 14.27
N ARG A 53 -0.94 3.31 15.16
CA ARG A 53 -0.45 4.55 15.78
C ARG A 53 0.02 5.56 14.73
N ARG A 54 0.75 5.10 13.70
CA ARG A 54 1.20 5.96 12.60
C ARG A 54 0.02 6.52 11.79
N LYS A 55 -1.01 5.70 11.53
CA LYS A 55 -2.23 6.13 10.83
C LYS A 55 -2.97 7.20 11.64
N MET A 56 -3.21 6.95 12.92
CA MET A 56 -3.87 7.91 13.83
C MET A 56 -3.13 9.25 13.89
N ARG A 57 -1.80 9.24 14.08
CA ARG A 57 -0.98 10.47 14.06
C ARG A 57 -1.10 11.27 12.77
N ARG A 58 -1.32 10.61 11.62
CA ARG A 58 -1.50 11.27 10.33
C ARG A 58 -2.88 11.92 10.23
N THR A 59 -3.92 11.25 10.73
CA THR A 59 -5.28 11.79 10.76
C THR A 59 -5.41 12.96 11.73
N THR A 60 -4.84 12.87 12.93
CA THR A 60 -4.91 13.94 13.95
C THR A 60 -4.07 15.17 13.61
N ARG A 61 -3.08 15.05 12.71
CA ARG A 61 -2.24 16.18 12.28
C ARG A 61 -2.82 16.99 11.10
N GLN A 62 -3.93 16.55 10.49
CA GLN A 62 -4.62 17.34 9.47
C GLN A 62 -5.68 18.22 10.17
N PRO A 63 -5.65 19.56 10.00
CA PRO A 63 -6.79 20.40 10.31
C PRO A 63 -7.96 20.13 9.35
#